data_AF-A0A975LDS3-F1
#
_entry.id   AF-A0A975LDS3-F1
#
_cell.length_a   1.000
_cell.length_b   1.000
_cell.length_c   1.000
_cell.angle_alpha   90.00
_cell.angle_beta   90.00
_cell.angle_gamma   90.00
#
_symmetry.space_group_name_H-M   'P 1'
#
loop_
_entity.id
_entity.type
_entity.pdbx_description
1 polymer ?
#
loop_
_entity_poly.entity_id
_entity_poly.type
_entity_poly.pdbx_seq_one_letter_code
_entity_poly.pdbx_strand_id
1 'polypeptide(L)'
;MKTLIINGSPKGKKGNTEIFIQNFIKDIKEEVVIKRIIEEDNEVLANLIKDFDSIIIALPLYVHGMPGCLMRFIEHLNREITNNKSIGFILQYGFPEGFQGEYIERYFESLAEELNMKFLGTLVKPEAAAIYTMPSFLTKKLFNKLKEFGRVYEESSCFDKQIINDLKKPYKIVGLKLKLVRLIKKIGLMDIFWNKFLRNNNAFDKRFDRPFSAE
;
A
#
# COMPACT_ATOMS: atom_id res chain seq x y z
N MET A 1 11.87 17.43 -10.47
CA MET A 1 12.43 16.13 -10.06
C MET A 1 11.66 15.02 -10.76
N LYS A 2 12.29 14.18 -11.58
CA LYS A 2 11.54 13.18 -12.37
C LYS A 2 11.19 11.98 -11.48
N THR A 3 9.89 11.73 -11.30
CA THR A 3 9.39 10.65 -10.43
C THR A 3 8.79 9.51 -11.24
N LEU A 4 9.23 8.28 -10.96
CA LEU A 4 8.62 7.04 -11.42
C LEU A 4 7.82 6.42 -10.28
N ILE A 5 6.53 6.19 -10.50
CA ILE A 5 5.69 5.41 -9.57
C ILE A 5 5.46 4.02 -10.15
N ILE A 6 5.82 3.00 -9.37
CA ILE A 6 5.60 1.60 -9.72
C ILE A 6 4.42 1.08 -8.90
N ASN A 7 3.34 0.70 -9.58
CA ASN A 7 2.25 -0.07 -9.00
C ASN A 7 2.69 -1.54 -8.88
N GLY A 8 3.14 -1.93 -7.69
CA GLY A 8 3.56 -3.29 -7.34
C GLY A 8 2.40 -4.26 -7.08
N SER A 9 1.15 -3.87 -7.35
CA SER A 9 -0.02 -4.73 -7.14
C SER A 9 -0.23 -5.72 -8.29
N PRO A 10 -0.50 -7.00 -8.02
CA PRO A 10 -0.90 -7.95 -9.05
C PRO A 10 -2.28 -7.63 -9.65
N LYS A 11 -3.04 -6.70 -9.02
CA LYS A 11 -4.35 -6.24 -9.55
C LYS A 11 -4.22 -5.12 -10.59
N GLY A 12 -3.02 -4.57 -10.82
CA GLY A 12 -2.79 -3.46 -11.75
C GLY A 12 -3.79 -2.33 -11.57
N LYS A 13 -4.45 -1.93 -12.67
CA LYS A 13 -5.44 -0.84 -12.73
C LYS A 13 -6.69 -1.05 -11.85
N LYS A 14 -7.00 -2.29 -11.46
CA LYS A 14 -8.27 -2.63 -10.79
C LYS A 14 -8.17 -2.68 -9.26
N GLY A 15 -7.01 -2.36 -8.67
CA GLY A 15 -6.75 -2.50 -7.24
C GLY A 15 -6.79 -1.20 -6.44
N ASN A 16 -6.89 -1.32 -5.11
CA ASN A 16 -6.74 -0.18 -4.19
C ASN A 16 -5.41 0.56 -4.39
N THR A 17 -4.33 -0.14 -4.72
CA THR A 17 -3.03 0.48 -4.99
C THR A 17 -3.11 1.51 -6.10
N GLU A 18 -3.83 1.23 -7.19
CA GLU A 18 -4.05 2.21 -8.26
C GLU A 18 -4.81 3.43 -7.72
N ILE A 19 -5.88 3.21 -6.94
CA ILE A 19 -6.66 4.29 -6.32
C ILE A 19 -5.78 5.19 -5.45
N PHE A 20 -4.84 4.60 -4.70
CA PHE A 20 -3.91 5.37 -3.87
C PHE A 20 -2.97 6.21 -4.71
N ILE A 21 -2.37 5.64 -5.76
CA ILE A 21 -1.50 6.35 -6.70
C ILE A 21 -2.26 7.53 -7.31
N GLN A 22 -3.45 7.29 -7.86
CA GLN A 22 -4.24 8.34 -8.54
C GLN A 22 -4.63 9.49 -7.59
N ASN A 23 -4.90 9.21 -6.31
CA ASN A 23 -5.17 10.27 -5.34
C ASN A 23 -3.89 10.96 -4.85
N PHE A 24 -2.77 10.25 -4.78
CA PHE A 24 -1.47 10.83 -4.44
C PHE A 24 -1.02 11.85 -5.49
N ILE A 25 -1.06 11.49 -6.77
CA ILE A 25 -0.55 12.36 -7.85
C ILE A 25 -1.47 13.52 -8.22
N LYS A 26 -2.69 13.56 -7.69
CA LYS A 26 -3.74 14.44 -8.21
C LYS A 26 -3.46 15.94 -8.05
N ASP A 27 -2.69 16.32 -7.03
CA ASP A 27 -2.28 17.71 -6.79
C ASP A 27 -0.78 17.92 -7.05
N ILE A 28 -0.10 16.95 -7.67
CA ILE A 28 1.28 17.09 -8.19
C ILE A 28 1.18 17.73 -9.58
N LYS A 29 1.98 18.77 -9.82
CA LYS A 29 2.01 19.54 -11.08
C LYS A 29 3.08 19.02 -12.04
N GLU A 30 4.20 18.55 -11.52
CA GLU A 30 5.26 17.93 -12.31
C GLU A 30 4.80 16.61 -12.93
N GLU A 31 5.39 16.26 -14.08
CA GLU A 31 5.07 15.02 -14.75
C GLU A 31 5.54 13.81 -13.91
N VAL A 32 4.61 12.90 -13.64
CA VAL A 32 4.86 11.64 -12.95
C VAL A 32 4.60 10.49 -13.90
N VAL A 33 5.59 9.62 -14.09
CA VAL A 33 5.44 8.41 -14.90
C VAL A 33 4.93 7.29 -14.02
N ILE A 34 3.85 6.62 -14.43
CA ILE A 34 3.28 5.47 -13.72
C ILE A 34 3.48 4.20 -14.54
N LYS A 35 4.08 3.20 -13.92
CA LYS A 35 4.28 1.85 -14.47
C LYS A 35 3.61 0.82 -13.58
N ARG A 36 3.11 -0.27 -14.18
CA ARG A 36 2.43 -1.34 -13.44
C ARG A 36 3.20 -2.62 -13.61
N ILE A 37 3.55 -3.26 -12.51
CA ILE A 37 4.47 -4.39 -12.53
C ILE A 37 3.98 -5.59 -13.36
N ILE A 38 2.65 -5.74 -13.51
CA ILE A 38 2.05 -6.82 -14.30
C ILE A 38 2.02 -6.53 -15.81
N GLU A 39 2.28 -5.29 -16.22
CA GLU A 39 2.24 -4.81 -17.61
C GLU A 39 3.66 -4.69 -18.21
N GLU A 40 4.70 -4.96 -17.42
CA GLU A 40 6.09 -4.66 -17.79
C GLU A 40 6.98 -5.89 -17.58
N ASP A 41 8.06 -5.96 -18.37
CA ASP A 41 9.17 -6.87 -18.08
C ASP A 41 10.03 -6.31 -16.94
N ASN A 42 10.54 -7.18 -16.07
CA ASN A 42 11.28 -6.76 -14.87
C ASN A 42 12.61 -6.07 -15.21
N GLU A 43 13.35 -6.60 -16.18
CA GLU A 43 14.65 -6.05 -16.57
C GLU A 43 14.49 -4.71 -17.28
N VAL A 44 13.48 -4.60 -18.15
CA VAL A 44 13.12 -3.34 -18.81
C VAL A 44 12.70 -2.28 -17.79
N LEU A 45 11.83 -2.64 -16.84
CA LEU A 45 11.38 -1.73 -15.79
C LEU A 45 12.52 -1.32 -14.85
N ALA A 46 13.43 -2.24 -14.53
CA ALA A 46 14.60 -1.93 -13.71
C ALA A 46 15.52 -0.94 -14.44
N ASN A 47 15.81 -1.17 -15.72
CA ASN A 47 16.64 -0.25 -16.50
C ASN A 47 16.01 1.14 -16.65
N LEU A 48 14.67 1.23 -16.74
CA LEU A 48 13.95 2.50 -16.79
C LEU A 48 14.24 3.41 -15.58
N ILE A 49 14.58 2.86 -14.41
CA ILE A 49 14.92 3.64 -13.19
C ILE A 49 16.08 4.61 -13.43
N LYS A 50 17.01 4.28 -14.34
CA LYS A 50 18.17 5.14 -14.66
C LYS A 50 17.74 6.54 -15.05
N ASP A 51 16.58 6.69 -15.69
CA ASP A 51 16.06 7.95 -16.20
C ASP A 51 15.30 8.80 -15.18
N PHE A 52 15.22 8.38 -13.91
CA PHE A 52 14.43 9.05 -12.87
C PHE A 52 15.25 9.37 -11.62
N ASP A 53 14.88 10.44 -10.91
CA ASP A 53 15.52 10.87 -9.67
C ASP A 53 14.94 10.14 -8.45
N SER A 54 13.62 9.90 -8.49
CA SER A 54 12.85 9.34 -7.38
C SER A 54 11.95 8.21 -7.84
N ILE A 55 11.99 7.10 -7.10
CA ILE A 55 11.20 5.90 -7.32
C ILE A 55 10.21 5.74 -6.17
N ILE A 56 8.92 5.71 -6.45
CA ILE A 56 7.89 5.42 -5.45
C ILE A 56 7.25 4.08 -5.78
N ILE A 57 7.32 3.13 -4.87
CA ILE A 57 6.69 1.82 -5.03
C ILE A 57 5.40 1.79 -4.20
N ALA A 58 4.26 1.70 -4.88
CA ALA A 58 2.97 1.54 -4.23
C ALA A 58 2.52 0.09 -4.30
N LEU A 59 2.05 -0.49 -3.18
CA LEU A 59 1.78 -1.92 -3.09
C LEU A 59 0.68 -2.29 -2.07
N PRO A 60 -0.04 -3.41 -2.27
CA PRO A 60 -0.75 -4.06 -1.19
C PRO A 60 0.24 -4.84 -0.29
N LEU A 61 -0.14 -5.08 0.96
CA LEU A 61 0.54 -6.09 1.80
C LEU A 61 -0.34 -7.34 1.91
N TYR A 62 0.28 -8.51 1.70
CA TYR A 62 -0.33 -9.81 1.95
C TYR A 62 0.33 -10.42 3.19
N VAL A 63 -0.38 -10.43 4.31
CA VAL A 63 0.19 -10.69 5.63
C VAL A 63 1.26 -9.65 5.96
N HIS A 64 2.55 -10.04 6.04
CA HIS A 64 3.68 -9.15 6.30
C HIS A 64 4.59 -8.98 5.08
N GLY A 65 4.25 -9.61 3.95
CA GLY A 65 5.07 -9.63 2.75
C GLY A 65 4.47 -8.82 1.61
N MET A 66 5.36 -8.34 0.74
CA MET A 66 5.00 -7.77 -0.54
C MET A 66 4.48 -8.84 -1.51
N PRO A 67 3.80 -8.45 -2.61
CA PRO A 67 3.43 -9.39 -3.67
C PRO A 67 4.66 -10.05 -4.31
N GLY A 68 4.56 -11.34 -4.65
CA GLY A 68 5.67 -12.08 -5.25
C GLY A 68 6.15 -11.52 -6.60
N CYS A 69 5.28 -10.85 -7.37
CA CYS A 69 5.71 -10.13 -8.56
C CYS A 69 6.64 -8.95 -8.22
N LEU A 70 6.37 -8.22 -7.14
CA LEU A 70 7.22 -7.12 -6.68
C LEU A 70 8.57 -7.60 -6.17
N MET A 71 8.60 -8.74 -5.47
CA MET A 71 9.87 -9.34 -5.05
C MET A 71 10.76 -9.65 -6.26
N ARG A 72 10.21 -10.32 -7.29
CA ARG A 72 10.96 -10.62 -8.51
C ARG A 72 11.50 -9.37 -9.20
N PHE A 73 10.76 -8.27 -9.22
CA PHE A 73 11.27 -7.01 -9.75
C PHE A 73 12.44 -6.46 -8.91
N ILE A 74 12.33 -6.49 -7.58
CA ILE A 74 13.39 -6.01 -6.68
C ILE A 74 14.70 -6.80 -6.91
N GLU A 75 14.63 -8.09 -7.21
CA GLU A 75 15.81 -8.92 -7.54
C GLU A 75 16.57 -8.45 -8.80
N HIS A 76 15.96 -7.63 -9.65
CA HIS A 76 16.62 -7.04 -10.83
C HIS A 76 17.26 -5.67 -10.52
N LEU A 77 17.07 -5.13 -9.31
CA LEU A 77 17.68 -3.88 -8.90
C LEU A 77 19.12 -4.12 -8.42
N ASN A 78 20.00 -3.17 -8.75
CA ASN A 78 21.37 -3.15 -8.25
C ASN A 78 21.85 -1.70 -8.16
N ARG A 79 23.02 -1.49 -7.56
CA ARG A 79 23.58 -0.15 -7.34
C ARG A 79 23.89 0.58 -8.64
N GLU A 80 24.26 -0.10 -9.72
CA GLU A 80 24.54 0.58 -11.01
C GLU A 80 23.28 1.25 -11.58
N ILE A 81 22.10 0.64 -11.34
CA ILE A 81 20.80 1.17 -11.75
C ILE A 81 20.33 2.28 -10.80
N THR A 82 20.55 2.11 -9.50
CA THR A 82 19.84 2.85 -8.44
C THR A 82 20.65 3.95 -7.75
N ASN A 83 21.96 4.01 -7.99
CA ASN A 83 22.90 4.88 -7.27
C ASN A 83 22.40 6.33 -7.14
N ASN A 84 22.48 6.89 -5.92
CA ASN A 84 22.15 8.29 -5.61
C ASN A 84 20.72 8.73 -5.97
N LYS A 85 19.80 7.79 -6.20
CA LYS A 85 18.37 8.07 -6.39
C LYS A 85 17.63 8.04 -5.05
N SER A 86 16.38 8.47 -5.03
CA SER A 86 15.52 8.36 -3.85
C SER A 86 14.49 7.23 -4.00
N ILE A 87 14.12 6.58 -2.91
CA ILE A 87 13.08 5.55 -2.89
C ILE A 87 12.08 5.75 -1.75
N GLY A 88 10.79 5.65 -2.06
CA GLY A 88 9.70 5.75 -1.10
C GLY A 88 8.61 4.71 -1.34
N PHE A 89 7.81 4.42 -0.32
CA PHE A 89 6.78 3.38 -0.40
C PHE A 89 5.40 3.86 0.03
N ILE A 90 4.37 3.46 -0.72
CA ILE A 90 2.96 3.71 -0.38
C ILE A 90 2.27 2.36 -0.25
N LEU A 91 2.02 1.91 0.99
CA LEU A 91 1.40 0.60 1.22
C LEU A 91 0.04 0.69 1.88
N GLN A 92 -0.79 -0.30 1.54
CA GLN A 92 -2.11 -0.47 2.11
C GLN A 92 -2.44 -1.94 2.34
N TYR A 93 -3.22 -2.24 3.37
CA TYR A 93 -3.63 -3.61 3.68
C TYR A 93 -4.95 -3.69 4.44
N GLY A 94 -5.51 -4.91 4.52
CA GLY A 94 -6.81 -5.15 5.15
C GLY A 94 -6.80 -5.22 6.68
N PHE A 95 -5.64 -5.42 7.30
CA PHE A 95 -5.52 -5.48 8.76
C PHE A 95 -5.87 -4.14 9.43
N PRO A 96 -6.45 -4.17 10.63
CA PRO A 96 -6.95 -2.97 11.29
C PRO A 96 -5.86 -2.08 11.89
N GLU A 97 -4.69 -2.64 12.17
CA GLU A 97 -3.66 -1.96 12.95
C GLU A 97 -2.44 -1.58 12.11
N GLY A 98 -1.97 -0.34 12.30
CA GLY A 98 -0.80 0.21 11.63
C GLY A 98 0.52 -0.46 12.01
N PHE A 99 0.63 -1.07 13.20
CA PHE A 99 1.88 -1.72 13.63
C PHE A 99 2.27 -2.91 12.74
N GLN A 100 1.30 -3.52 12.04
CA GLN A 100 1.58 -4.65 11.14
C GLN A 100 2.51 -4.27 9.98
N GLY A 101 2.62 -2.98 9.65
CA GLY A 101 3.54 -2.45 8.65
C GLY A 101 5.00 -2.35 9.11
N GLU A 102 5.29 -2.44 10.41
CA GLU A 102 6.66 -2.18 10.91
C GLU A 102 7.70 -3.16 10.36
N TYR A 103 7.30 -4.41 10.15
CA TYR A 103 8.17 -5.44 9.60
C TYR A 103 8.62 -5.10 8.17
N ILE A 104 7.68 -4.65 7.32
CA ILE A 104 8.00 -4.33 5.93
C ILE A 104 8.69 -2.96 5.82
N GLU A 105 8.39 -2.01 6.70
CA GLU A 105 9.07 -0.71 6.75
C GLU A 105 10.58 -0.87 7.00
N ARG A 106 10.97 -1.73 7.96
CA ARG A 106 12.38 -2.04 8.22
C ARG A 106 13.07 -2.71 7.04
N TYR A 107 12.36 -3.63 6.37
CA TYR A 107 12.86 -4.24 5.15
C TYR A 107 13.10 -3.18 4.06
N PHE A 108 12.18 -2.24 3.88
CA PHE A 108 12.32 -1.17 2.88
C PHE A 108 13.44 -0.18 3.17
N GLU A 109 13.65 0.15 4.44
CA GLU A 109 14.78 0.98 4.86
C GLU A 109 16.11 0.28 4.57
N SER A 110 16.23 -1.01 4.95
CA SER A 110 17.41 -1.83 4.66
C SER A 110 17.64 -2.00 3.15
N LEU A 111 16.57 -2.17 2.36
CA LEU A 111 16.65 -2.29 0.90
C LEU A 111 17.18 -0.98 0.27
N ALA A 112 16.72 0.17 0.75
CA ALA A 112 17.20 1.47 0.28
C ALA A 112 18.70 1.64 0.53
N GLU A 113 19.17 1.25 1.72
CA GLU A 113 20.60 1.25 2.06
C GLU A 113 21.40 0.31 1.16
N GLU A 114 20.91 -0.92 0.94
CA GLU A 114 21.58 -1.91 0.09
C GLU A 114 21.74 -1.42 -1.35
N LEU A 115 20.73 -0.72 -1.88
CA LEU A 115 20.71 -0.13 -3.22
C LEU A 115 21.40 1.25 -3.31
N ASN A 116 21.95 1.77 -2.21
CA ASN A 116 22.52 3.12 -2.13
C ASN A 116 21.55 4.22 -2.60
N MET A 117 20.31 4.12 -2.13
CA MET A 117 19.24 5.07 -2.39
C MET A 117 18.90 5.86 -1.13
N LYS A 118 18.53 7.14 -1.27
CA LYS A 118 17.96 7.93 -0.18
C LYS A 118 16.56 7.42 0.14
N PHE A 119 16.36 6.92 1.36
CA PHE A 119 15.04 6.50 1.83
C PHE A 119 14.15 7.71 2.13
N LEU A 120 13.05 7.84 1.39
CA LEU A 120 12.06 8.92 1.57
C LEU A 120 11.14 8.65 2.77
N GLY A 121 10.93 7.37 3.09
CA GLY A 121 9.97 6.90 4.08
C GLY A 121 8.88 6.03 3.48
N THR A 122 7.94 5.64 4.33
CA THR A 122 6.91 4.67 3.98
C THR A 122 5.55 5.11 4.53
N LEU A 123 4.58 5.34 3.65
CA LEU A 123 3.19 5.61 4.02
C LEU A 123 2.46 4.29 4.22
N VAL A 124 1.86 4.11 5.41
CA VAL A 124 1.08 2.93 5.77
C VAL A 124 -0.38 3.31 5.95
N LYS A 125 -1.30 2.66 5.22
CA LYS A 125 -2.74 2.73 5.49
C LYS A 125 -3.31 1.34 5.85
N PRO A 126 -3.62 1.08 7.14
CA PRO A 126 -4.40 -0.11 7.53
C PRO A 126 -5.85 0.02 7.04
N GLU A 127 -6.69 -0.99 7.28
CA GLU A 127 -8.14 -0.95 7.00
C GLU A 127 -8.52 -0.56 5.56
N ALA A 128 -7.70 -0.97 4.59
CA ALA A 128 -7.84 -0.54 3.20
C ALA A 128 -8.58 -1.54 2.31
N ALA A 129 -8.92 -2.73 2.81
CA ALA A 129 -9.43 -3.85 2.01
C ALA A 129 -10.59 -3.46 1.07
N ALA A 130 -11.57 -2.70 1.57
CA ALA A 130 -12.80 -2.41 0.83
C ALA A 130 -12.83 -1.02 0.15
N ILE A 131 -11.73 -0.25 0.15
CA ILE A 131 -11.71 1.14 -0.35
C ILE A 131 -12.28 1.26 -1.77
N TYR A 132 -11.93 0.34 -2.69
CA TYR A 132 -12.44 0.32 -4.06
C TYR A 132 -13.97 0.16 -4.18
N THR A 133 -14.65 -0.31 -3.13
CA THR A 133 -16.11 -0.47 -3.09
C THR A 133 -16.81 0.61 -2.26
N MET A 134 -16.06 1.42 -1.53
CA MET A 134 -16.64 2.38 -0.59
C MET A 134 -17.22 3.60 -1.32
N PRO A 135 -18.38 4.12 -0.88
CA PRO A 135 -18.90 5.40 -1.33
C PRO A 135 -17.91 6.55 -1.11
N SER A 136 -17.95 7.56 -1.99
CA SER A 136 -17.02 8.70 -2.00
C SER A 136 -16.98 9.49 -0.69
N PHE A 137 -18.11 9.59 0.05
CA PHE A 137 -18.15 10.33 1.31
C PHE A 137 -17.33 9.66 2.42
N LEU A 138 -17.18 8.33 2.41
CA LEU A 138 -16.36 7.59 3.37
C LEU A 138 -14.86 7.69 3.03
N THR A 139 -14.52 7.81 1.75
CA THR A 139 -13.13 7.87 1.27
C THR A 139 -12.58 9.30 1.16
N LYS A 140 -13.44 10.33 1.17
CA LYS A 140 -13.07 11.74 0.99
C LYS A 140 -11.91 12.20 1.88
N LYS A 141 -11.94 11.85 3.18
CA LYS A 141 -10.89 12.24 4.13
C LYS A 141 -9.54 11.60 3.79
N LEU A 142 -9.55 10.30 3.46
CA LEU A 142 -8.34 9.58 3.04
C LEU A 142 -7.77 10.17 1.75
N PHE A 143 -8.63 10.36 0.75
CA PHE A 143 -8.22 10.86 -0.56
C PHE A 143 -7.67 12.29 -0.48
N ASN A 144 -8.27 13.17 0.33
CA ASN A 144 -7.71 14.50 0.56
C ASN A 144 -6.33 14.44 1.23
N LYS A 145 -6.13 13.54 2.20
CA LYS A 145 -4.79 13.34 2.81
C LYS A 145 -3.77 12.79 1.80
N LEU A 146 -4.17 11.90 0.88
CA LEU A 146 -3.28 11.41 -0.16
C LEU A 146 -2.88 12.52 -1.15
N LYS A 147 -3.81 13.39 -1.53
CA LYS A 147 -3.52 14.56 -2.37
C LYS A 147 -2.55 15.51 -1.68
N GLU A 148 -2.84 15.83 -0.43
CA GLU A 148 -1.96 16.65 0.42
C GLU A 148 -0.55 16.04 0.51
N PHE A 149 -0.48 14.72 0.67
CA PHE A 149 0.79 13.99 0.70
C PHE A 149 1.59 14.15 -0.60
N GLY A 150 0.94 14.04 -1.76
CA GLY A 150 1.57 14.28 -3.06
C GLY A 150 2.07 15.71 -3.23
N ARG A 151 1.25 16.69 -2.88
CA ARG A 151 1.64 18.11 -2.92
C ARG A 151 2.87 18.39 -2.06
N VAL A 152 2.88 17.89 -0.81
CA VAL A 152 4.03 18.09 0.10
C VAL A 152 5.28 17.36 -0.40
N TYR A 153 5.13 16.18 -1.01
CA TYR A 153 6.24 15.46 -1.64
C TYR A 153 6.84 16.26 -2.80
N GLU A 154 6.02 16.85 -3.68
CA GLU A 154 6.51 17.71 -4.77
C GLU A 154 7.31 18.91 -4.23
N GLU A 155 6.79 19.60 -3.22
CA GLU A 155 7.41 20.80 -2.64
C GLU A 155 8.73 20.50 -1.89
N SER A 156 8.85 19.33 -1.26
CA SER A 156 9.96 19.03 -0.33
C SER A 156 10.90 17.91 -0.80
N SER A 157 10.52 17.16 -1.84
CA SER A 157 11.18 15.92 -2.27
C SER A 157 11.40 14.90 -1.13
N CYS A 158 10.52 14.92 -0.12
CA CYS A 158 10.55 14.06 1.06
C CYS A 158 9.13 13.60 1.41
N PHE A 159 8.98 12.47 2.09
CA PHE A 159 7.67 12.09 2.62
C PHE A 159 7.41 12.76 3.97
N ASP A 160 6.24 13.38 4.10
CA ASP A 160 5.84 14.05 5.31
C ASP A 160 5.54 13.06 6.45
N LYS A 161 6.31 13.17 7.54
CA LYS A 161 6.20 12.26 8.70
C LYS A 161 4.88 12.42 9.44
N GLN A 162 4.28 13.61 9.45
CA GLN A 162 3.03 13.85 10.16
C GLN A 162 1.86 13.17 9.43
N ILE A 163 1.79 13.28 8.10
CA ILE A 163 0.80 12.61 7.27
C ILE A 163 0.97 11.08 7.36
N ILE A 164 2.21 10.58 7.30
CA ILE A 164 2.50 9.14 7.52
C ILE A 164 1.93 8.67 8.87
N ASN A 165 2.27 9.36 9.96
CA ASN A 165 1.83 8.99 11.31
C ASN A 165 0.32 9.06 11.48
N ASP A 166 -0.35 9.97 10.79
CA ASP A 166 -1.80 10.09 10.80
C ASP A 166 -2.49 8.96 10.02
N LEU A 167 -1.99 8.63 8.83
CA LEU A 167 -2.60 7.59 8.00
C LEU A 167 -2.36 6.18 8.54
N LYS A 168 -1.30 5.97 9.32
CA LYS A 168 -0.98 4.72 10.01
C LYS A 168 -1.92 4.42 11.19
N LYS A 169 -2.79 5.35 11.58
CA LYS A 169 -3.75 5.14 12.68
C LYS A 169 -4.92 4.23 12.24
N PRO A 170 -5.45 3.40 13.16
CA PRO A 170 -4.97 3.18 14.53
C PRO A 170 -3.69 2.34 14.54
N TYR A 171 -2.66 2.77 15.27
CA TYR A 171 -1.39 2.06 15.29
C TYR A 171 -1.50 0.71 16.03
N LYS A 172 -2.10 0.70 17.23
CA LYS A 172 -2.50 -0.49 17.99
C LYS A 172 -3.88 -0.29 18.61
N ILE A 173 -4.70 -1.33 18.65
CA ILE A 173 -6.02 -1.36 19.29
C ILE A 173 -5.85 -1.98 20.67
N VAL A 174 -5.80 -1.13 21.69
CA VAL A 174 -5.59 -1.52 23.09
C VAL A 174 -6.66 -0.93 24.01
N GLY A 175 -6.71 -1.42 25.25
CA GLY A 175 -7.55 -0.86 26.32
C GLY A 175 -9.05 -0.88 26.00
N LEU A 176 -9.72 0.26 26.23
CA LEU A 176 -11.17 0.40 26.01
C LEU A 176 -11.59 0.17 24.56
N LYS A 177 -10.77 0.60 23.58
CA LYS A 177 -11.04 0.37 22.16
C LYS A 177 -11.11 -1.12 21.84
N LEU A 178 -10.20 -1.91 22.41
CA LEU A 178 -10.20 -3.36 22.25
C LEU A 178 -11.45 -4.01 22.84
N LYS A 179 -11.90 -3.54 24.02
CA LYS A 179 -13.15 -4.03 24.64
C LYS A 179 -14.36 -3.74 23.75
N LEU A 180 -14.44 -2.52 23.19
CA LEU A 180 -15.50 -2.14 22.26
C LEU A 180 -15.47 -2.98 20.97
N VAL A 181 -14.30 -3.16 20.36
CA VAL A 181 -14.13 -4.00 19.16
C VAL A 181 -14.59 -5.43 19.42
N ARG A 182 -14.24 -6.01 20.57
CA ARG A 182 -14.70 -7.36 20.97
C ARG A 182 -16.22 -7.43 21.11
N LEU A 183 -16.86 -6.40 21.66
CA LEU A 183 -18.31 -6.32 21.78
C LEU A 183 -18.98 -6.25 20.39
N ILE A 184 -18.51 -5.35 19.51
CA ILE A 184 -19.03 -5.20 18.14
C ILE A 184 -18.88 -6.50 17.35
N LYS A 185 -17.74 -7.20 17.49
CA LYS A 185 -17.53 -8.52 16.90
C LYS A 185 -18.52 -9.56 17.42
N LYS A 186 -18.78 -9.59 18.73
CA LYS A 186 -19.74 -10.54 19.35
C LYS A 186 -21.17 -10.34 18.82
N ILE A 187 -21.54 -9.11 18.47
CA ILE A 187 -22.86 -8.77 17.90
C ILE A 187 -22.90 -9.04 16.37
N GLY A 188 -21.78 -9.45 15.76
CA GLY A 188 -21.70 -9.80 14.33
C GLY A 188 -21.67 -8.61 13.37
N LEU A 189 -21.55 -7.38 13.88
CA LEU A 189 -21.57 -6.17 13.04
C LEU A 189 -20.34 -6.05 12.14
N MET A 190 -19.20 -6.62 12.56
CA MET A 190 -17.97 -6.64 11.75
C MET A 190 -18.08 -7.53 10.50
N ASP A 191 -18.97 -8.52 10.54
CA ASP A 191 -19.08 -9.53 9.49
C ASP A 191 -20.17 -9.19 8.47
N ILE A 192 -20.99 -8.15 8.69
CA ILE A 192 -22.13 -7.81 7.82
C ILE A 192 -21.71 -7.69 6.35
N PHE A 193 -20.63 -6.95 6.09
CA PHE A 193 -20.14 -6.72 4.73
C PHE A 193 -19.64 -8.03 4.08
N TRP A 194 -18.84 -8.81 4.81
CA TRP A 194 -18.32 -10.10 4.33
C TRP A 194 -19.44 -11.12 4.13
N ASN A 195 -20.42 -11.15 5.04
CA ASN A 195 -21.61 -11.99 4.94
C ASN A 195 -22.45 -11.62 3.72
N LYS A 196 -22.61 -10.33 3.41
CA LYS A 196 -23.26 -9.89 2.17
C LYS A 196 -22.49 -10.38 0.94
N PHE A 197 -21.16 -10.26 0.94
CA PHE A 197 -20.33 -10.76 -0.15
C PHE A 197 -20.49 -12.28 -0.34
N LEU A 198 -20.46 -13.06 0.74
CA LEU A 198 -20.66 -14.50 0.70
C LEU A 198 -22.05 -14.88 0.17
N ARG A 199 -23.11 -14.19 0.61
CA ARG A 199 -24.48 -14.41 0.12
C ARG A 199 -24.60 -14.12 -1.37
N ASN A 200 -24.04 -13.01 -1.84
CA ASN A 200 -24.04 -12.65 -3.26
C ASN A 200 -23.30 -13.65 -4.14
N ASN A 201 -22.41 -14.46 -3.56
CA ASN A 201 -21.65 -15.49 -4.26
C ASN A 201 -22.13 -16.92 -3.93
N ASN A 202 -23.33 -17.09 -3.35
CA ASN A 202 -23.88 -18.40 -2.96
C ASN A 202 -22.93 -19.26 -2.09
N ALA A 203 -22.13 -18.60 -1.24
CA ALA A 203 -21.09 -19.23 -0.43
C ALA A 203 -21.31 -19.02 1.08
N PHE A 204 -22.45 -18.47 1.50
CA PHE A 204 -22.70 -18.16 2.91
C PHE A 204 -22.71 -19.40 3.82
N ASP A 205 -23.29 -20.50 3.35
CA ASP A 205 -23.36 -21.74 4.13
C ASP A 205 -22.00 -22.45 4.23
N LYS A 206 -21.08 -22.14 3.30
CA LYS A 206 -19.70 -22.67 3.23
C LYS A 206 -18.68 -21.87 4.06
N ARG A 207 -19.12 -20.84 4.81
CA ARG A 207 -18.21 -19.89 5.49
C ARG A 207 -17.33 -20.50 6.59
N PHE A 208 -17.63 -21.72 7.00
CA PHE A 208 -16.88 -22.47 8.00
C PHE A 208 -16.28 -23.77 7.44
N ASP A 209 -16.31 -23.96 6.12
CA ASP A 209 -15.69 -25.12 5.47
C ASP A 209 -14.19 -25.13 5.78
N ARG A 210 -13.66 -26.32 6.08
CA ARG A 210 -12.25 -26.56 6.40
C ARG A 210 -11.64 -27.46 5.33
N PRO A 211 -11.33 -26.95 4.13
CA PRO A 211 -10.92 -27.79 2.99
C PRO A 211 -9.58 -28.54 3.20
N PHE A 212 -8.83 -28.20 4.25
CA PHE A 212 -7.56 -28.83 4.61
C PHE A 212 -7.58 -29.54 5.98
N SER A 213 -8.74 -29.68 6.64
CA SER A 213 -8.81 -30.60 7.77
C SER A 213 -8.81 -32.03 7.23
N ALA A 214 -7.78 -32.80 7.56
CA ALA A 214 -7.86 -34.26 7.49
C ALA A 214 -9.08 -34.71 8.34
N GLU A 215 -9.85 -35.66 7.82
CA GLU A 215 -10.89 -36.35 8.59
C GLU A 215 -10.34 -36.96 9.88
#